data_AF-A0AAD7MU46-F1
#
_entry.id   AF-A0AAD7MU46-F1
#
_cell.length_a   1.000
_cell.length_b   1.000
_cell.length_c   1.000
_cell.angle_alpha   90.00
_cell.angle_beta   90.00
_cell.angle_gamma   90.00
#
_symmetry.space_group_name_H-M   'P 1'
#
loop_
_entity.id
_entity.type
_entity.pdbx_description
1 polymer ?
#
loop_
_entity_poly.entity_id
_entity_poly.type
_entity_poly.pdbx_seq_one_letter_code
_entity_poly.pdbx_strand_id
1 'polypeptide(L)'
;MGLDIGGFHVTPDIISEHLQVVGIGQPQIDALLNPIDHQDAPLAYNLLRVLWTLPDAPATASPNFIRAQVALQVFGRLAQHLVTQENLEAGAIGTENLT
;
A
#
# COMPACT_ATOMS: atom_id res chain seq x y z
N MET A 1 -16.69 1.14 6.15
CA MET A 1 -15.72 0.31 6.88
C MET A 1 -14.35 0.94 6.72
N GLY A 2 -13.46 0.74 7.68
CA GLY A 2 -12.12 1.33 7.71
C GLY A 2 -11.17 0.47 8.54
N LEU A 3 -9.93 0.94 8.68
CA LEU A 3 -8.86 0.24 9.40
C LEU A 3 -8.19 1.18 10.40
N ASP A 4 -8.06 0.76 11.65
CA ASP A 4 -7.33 1.51 12.67
C ASP A 4 -5.84 1.17 12.64
N ILE A 5 -5.00 2.17 12.38
CA ILE A 5 -3.54 2.05 12.36
C ILE A 5 -2.96 3.07 13.33
N GLY A 6 -2.29 2.60 14.39
CA GLY A 6 -1.61 3.48 15.35
C GLY A 6 -2.51 4.53 16.00
N GLY A 7 -3.80 4.20 16.23
CA GLY A 7 -4.78 5.14 16.78
C GLY A 7 -5.33 6.17 15.78
N PHE A 8 -5.16 5.92 14.48
CA PHE A 8 -5.76 6.69 13.40
C PHE A 8 -6.67 5.79 12.55
N HIS A 9 -7.94 6.21 12.40
CA HIS A 9 -8.92 5.46 11.62
C HIS A 9 -8.82 5.84 10.14
N VAL A 10 -8.35 4.92 9.31
CA VAL A 10 -8.20 5.09 7.87
C VAL A 10 -9.47 4.61 7.16
N THR A 11 -10.04 5.47 6.32
CA THR A 11 -11.20 5.16 5.47
C THR A 11 -10.80 5.15 3.99
N PRO A 12 -11.62 4.54 3.10
CA PRO A 12 -11.38 4.61 1.67
C PRO A 12 -11.25 6.04 1.12
N ASP A 13 -12.02 6.99 1.67
CA ASP A 13 -11.95 8.40 1.27
C ASP A 13 -10.58 9.02 1.57
N ILE A 14 -10.01 8.70 2.74
CA ILE A 14 -8.66 9.15 3.13
C ILE A 14 -7.62 8.56 2.18
N ILE A 15 -7.75 7.27 1.84
CA ILE A 15 -6.84 6.62 0.88
C ILE A 15 -6.97 7.31 -0.49
N SER A 16 -8.19 7.52 -0.98
CA SER A 16 -8.47 8.21 -2.24
C SER A 16 -7.82 9.58 -2.32
N GLU A 17 -7.99 10.42 -1.29
CA GLU A 17 -7.35 11.75 -1.21
C GLU A 17 -5.82 11.67 -1.36
N HIS A 18 -5.19 10.70 -0.69
CA HIS A 18 -3.74 10.51 -0.76
C HIS A 18 -3.28 9.98 -2.13
N LEU A 19 -4.05 9.08 -2.74
CA LEU A 19 -3.79 8.57 -4.10
C LEU A 19 -3.90 9.68 -5.15
N GLN A 20 -4.87 10.59 -5.02
CA GLN A 20 -5.02 11.74 -5.91
C GLN A 20 -3.83 12.69 -5.83
N VAL A 21 -3.31 12.95 -4.62
CA VAL A 21 -2.14 13.82 -4.41
C VAL A 21 -0.89 13.27 -5.08
N VAL A 22 -0.73 11.94 -5.13
CA VAL A 22 0.39 11.31 -5.87
C VAL A 22 0.12 11.14 -7.38
N GLY A 23 -0.97 11.71 -7.88
CA GLY A 23 -1.27 11.78 -9.31
C GLY A 23 -2.02 10.57 -9.88
N ILE A 24 -2.60 9.72 -9.04
CA ILE A 24 -3.42 8.59 -9.50
C ILE A 24 -4.80 9.11 -9.89
N GLY A 25 -5.23 8.78 -11.11
CA GLY A 25 -6.53 9.21 -11.64
C GLY A 25 -7.71 8.49 -10.97
N GLN A 26 -8.86 9.18 -10.89
CA GLN A 26 -10.07 8.65 -10.26
C GLN A 26 -10.49 7.25 -10.76
N PRO A 27 -10.46 6.93 -12.07
CA PRO A 27 -10.83 5.60 -12.54
C PRO A 27 -9.94 4.48 -11.97
N GLN A 28 -8.66 4.77 -11.77
CA GLN A 28 -7.72 3.82 -11.18
C GLN A 28 -7.94 3.70 -9.67
N ILE A 29 -8.27 4.80 -8.99
CA ILE A 29 -8.65 4.78 -7.57
C ILE A 29 -9.92 3.94 -7.36
N ASP A 30 -10.94 4.15 -8.20
CA ASP A 30 -12.20 3.42 -8.11
C ASP A 30 -11.98 1.92 -8.30
N ALA A 31 -11.09 1.53 -9.23
CA ALA A 31 -10.66 0.14 -9.37
C ALA A 31 -9.94 -0.36 -8.11
N LEU A 32 -8.89 0.35 -7.66
CA LEU A 32 -8.07 -0.03 -6.50
C LEU A 32 -8.87 -0.16 -5.20
N LEU A 33 -9.92 0.65 -5.04
CA LEU A 33 -10.74 0.69 -3.84
C LEU A 33 -12.07 -0.06 -3.99
N ASN A 34 -12.29 -0.77 -5.10
CA ASN A 34 -13.50 -1.55 -5.32
C ASN A 34 -13.58 -2.72 -4.32
N PRO A 35 -14.51 -2.68 -3.34
CA PRO A 35 -14.57 -3.72 -2.32
C PRO A 35 -15.16 -5.04 -2.83
N ILE A 36 -15.75 -5.06 -4.03
CA ILE A 36 -16.38 -6.23 -4.65
C ILE A 36 -15.37 -7.02 -5.48
N ASP A 37 -14.25 -6.40 -5.87
CA ASP A 37 -13.21 -7.03 -6.67
C ASP A 37 -12.25 -7.84 -5.80
N HIS A 38 -12.78 -8.92 -5.21
CA HIS A 38 -12.04 -9.80 -4.30
C HIS A 38 -11.01 -10.70 -4.99
N GLN A 39 -10.90 -10.68 -6.32
CA GLN A 39 -10.11 -11.66 -7.08
C GLN A 39 -8.92 -11.06 -7.85
N ASP A 40 -8.78 -9.73 -7.89
CA ASP A 40 -7.64 -9.08 -8.54
C ASP A 40 -6.45 -8.89 -7.56
N ALA A 41 -5.74 -9.99 -7.30
CA ALA A 41 -4.50 -9.97 -6.52
C ALA A 41 -3.44 -8.99 -7.07
N PRO A 42 -3.25 -8.83 -8.39
CA PRO A 42 -2.44 -7.75 -8.96
C PRO A 42 -2.88 -6.35 -8.55
N LEU A 43 -4.17 -6.07 -8.52
CA LEU A 43 -4.71 -4.76 -8.12
C LEU A 43 -4.46 -4.47 -6.63
N ALA A 44 -4.67 -5.46 -5.77
CA ALA A 44 -4.34 -5.35 -4.35
C ALA A 44 -2.83 -5.12 -4.13
N TYR A 45 -1.97 -5.85 -4.85
CA TYR A 45 -0.52 -5.61 -4.81
C TYR A 45 -0.15 -4.20 -5.30
N ASN A 46 -0.78 -3.72 -6.36
CA ASN A 46 -0.55 -2.36 -6.87
C ASN A 46 -0.97 -1.30 -5.84
N LEU A 47 -2.08 -1.49 -5.13
CA LEU A 47 -2.48 -0.60 -4.04
C LEU A 47 -1.42 -0.58 -2.93
N LEU A 48 -0.98 -1.76 -2.45
CA LEU A 48 0.07 -1.87 -1.44
C LEU A 48 1.38 -1.21 -1.90
N ARG A 49 1.70 -1.39 -3.19
CA ARG A 49 2.87 -0.77 -3.83
C ARG A 49 2.75 0.74 -3.96
N VAL A 50 1.55 1.30 -4.01
CA VAL A 50 1.41 2.75 -3.90
C VAL A 50 1.61 3.18 -2.45
N LEU A 51 0.95 2.52 -1.50
CA LEU A 51 1.02 2.88 -0.08
C LEU A 51 2.45 2.84 0.48
N TRP A 52 3.28 1.88 0.06
CA TRP A 52 4.67 1.76 0.54
C TRP A 52 5.65 2.79 -0.08
N THR A 53 5.23 3.51 -1.14
CA THR A 53 6.05 4.45 -1.94
C THR A 53 5.53 5.87 -1.81
N LEU A 54 4.51 6.05 -0.96
CA LEU A 54 3.96 7.34 -0.62
C LEU A 54 5.07 8.30 -0.17
N PRO A 55 5.18 9.49 -0.80
CA PRO A 55 6.18 10.49 -0.42
C PRO A 55 5.90 11.03 0.98
N ASP A 56 6.80 11.82 1.53
CA ASP A 56 6.50 12.53 2.77
C ASP A 56 5.37 13.54 2.56
N ALA A 57 4.57 13.77 3.62
CA ALA A 57 3.48 14.73 3.56
C ALA A 57 4.03 16.14 3.23
N PRO A 58 3.32 16.93 2.41
CA PRO A 58 3.69 18.32 2.16
C PRO A 58 3.80 19.10 3.47
N ALA A 59 4.78 20.00 3.60
CA ALA A 59 4.95 20.83 4.80
C ALA A 59 3.73 21.74 5.10
N THR A 60 2.90 21.99 4.10
CA THR A 60 1.65 22.77 4.20
C THR A 60 0.42 21.93 4.50
N ALA A 61 0.56 20.61 4.63
CA ALA A 61 -0.56 19.71 4.84
C ALA A 61 -1.18 19.88 6.23
N SER A 62 -2.48 19.56 6.35
CA SER A 62 -3.15 19.61 7.64
C SER A 62 -2.57 18.55 8.60
N PRO A 63 -2.63 18.77 9.92
CA PRO A 63 -2.19 17.76 10.89
C PRO A 63 -2.90 16.42 10.71
N ASN A 64 -4.16 16.42 10.27
CA ASN A 64 -4.92 15.21 10.01
C ASN A 64 -4.38 14.44 8.80
N PHE A 65 -4.07 15.16 7.71
CA PHE A 65 -3.45 14.59 6.52
C PHE A 65 -2.06 14.00 6.84
N ILE A 66 -1.24 14.70 7.63
CA ILE A 66 0.08 14.20 8.06
C ILE A 66 -0.07 12.90 8.85
N ARG A 67 -1.04 12.82 9.78
CA ARG A 67 -1.30 11.60 10.55
C ARG A 67 -1.78 10.44 9.67
N ALA A 68 -2.65 10.72 8.70
CA ALA A 68 -3.08 9.74 7.72
C ALA A 68 -1.90 9.22 6.88
N GLN A 69 -1.05 10.12 6.38
CA GLN A 69 0.15 9.78 5.61
C GLN A 69 1.06 8.83 6.39
N VAL A 70 1.35 9.17 7.66
CA VAL A 70 2.19 8.33 8.53
C VAL A 70 1.57 6.95 8.74
N ALA A 71 0.26 6.88 9.00
CA ALA A 71 -0.45 5.62 9.16
C ALA A 71 -0.37 4.74 7.88
N LEU A 72 -0.61 5.34 6.72
CA LEU A 72 -0.52 4.66 5.42
C LEU A 72 0.90 4.19 5.10
N GLN A 73 1.91 5.01 5.39
CA GLN A 73 3.32 4.63 5.22
C GLN A 73 3.72 3.47 6.13
N VAL A 74 3.28 3.47 7.40
CA VAL A 74 3.52 2.36 8.33
C VAL A 74 2.90 1.06 7.81
N PHE A 75 1.65 1.13 7.38
CA PHE A 75 0.97 -0.03 6.80
C PHE A 75 1.64 -0.51 5.51
N GLY A 76 2.00 0.41 4.61
CA GLY A 76 2.73 0.10 3.38
C GLY A 76 4.07 -0.59 3.64
N ARG A 77 4.86 -0.12 4.61
CA ARG A 77 6.12 -0.76 5.00
C ARG A 77 5.90 -2.16 5.59
N LEU A 78 4.88 -2.33 6.43
CA LEU A 78 4.53 -3.66 6.95
C LEU A 78 4.16 -4.61 5.81
N ALA A 79 3.27 -4.18 4.91
CA ALA A 79 2.88 -4.95 3.74
C ALA A 79 4.07 -5.29 2.82
N GLN A 80 5.02 -4.35 2.67
CA GLN A 80 6.26 -4.60 1.95
C GLN A 80 7.00 -5.79 2.53
N HIS A 81 7.27 -5.78 3.84
CA HIS A 81 7.99 -6.86 4.48
C HIS A 81 7.24 -8.20 4.35
N LEU A 82 5.92 -8.21 4.50
CA LEU A 82 5.13 -9.44 4.40
C LEU A 82 5.11 -10.03 2.99
N VAL A 83 4.98 -9.20 1.96
CA VAL A 83 4.82 -9.67 0.57
C VAL A 83 6.16 -9.86 -0.15
N THR A 84 7.20 -9.11 0.22
CA THR A 84 8.52 -9.23 -0.43
C THR A 84 9.42 -10.29 0.20
N GLN A 85 9.13 -10.77 1.41
CA GLN A 85 9.88 -11.87 2.02
C GLN A 85 9.63 -13.23 1.35
N GLU A 86 8.56 -13.39 0.58
CA GLU A 86 8.29 -14.63 -0.18
C GLU A 86 9.30 -14.89 -1.31
N ASN A 87 10.10 -13.89 -1.72
CA ASN A 87 11.10 -14.03 -2.79
C ASN A 87 12.51 -14.43 -2.32
N LEU A 88 12.73 -14.63 -1.02
CA LEU A 88 14.05 -15.04 -0.51
C LEU A 88 14.24 -16.56 -0.40
N GLU A 89 13.15 -17.35 -0.42
CA GLU A 89 13.26 -18.83 -0.33
C GLU A 89 13.12 -19.53 -1.70
N ALA A 90 12.63 -18.85 -2.74
CA ALA A 90 12.52 -19.41 -4.09
C ALA A 90 13.86 -19.46 -4.87
N GLY A 91 14.91 -18.81 -4.37
CA GLY A 91 16.24 -18.76 -5.00
C GLY A 91 17.29 -19.72 -4.42
N ALA A 92 16.96 -20.49 -3.37
CA ALA A 92 17.93 -21.32 -2.63
C ALA A 92 17.91 -22.81 -3.01
N ILE A 93 17.27 -23.19 -4.13
CA ILE A 93 17.24 -24.56 -4.64
C ILE A 93 17.67 -24.55 -6.11
N GLY A 94 18.96 -24.77 -6.38
CA GLY A 94 19.36 -25.06 -7.77
C GLY A 94 20.82 -24.83 -8.16
N THR A 95 21.81 -25.14 -7.33
CA THR A 95 23.14 -25.54 -7.82
C THR A 95 23.77 -26.47 -6.78
N GLU A 96 24.46 -27.53 -7.23
CA GLU A 96 25.02 -28.69 -6.48
C GLU A 96 24.03 -29.88 -6.46
N ASN A 97 24.16 -30.97 -7.21
CA ASN A 97 25.30 -31.63 -7.85
C ASN A 97 24.86 -32.39 -9.12
N LEU A 98 25.53 -32.11 -10.24
CA LEU A 98 25.72 -33.05 -11.34
C LEU A 98 27.22 -33.08 -11.63
N THR A 99 27.99 -33.85 -10.86
CA THR A 99 29.05 -34.75 -11.35
C THR A 99 29.52 -35.66 -10.21
#